data_AF-B0RSJ8-F1
#
_entry.id   AF-B0RSJ8-F1
#
_cell.length_a   1.000
_cell.length_b   1.000
_cell.length_c   1.000
_cell.angle_alpha   90.00
_cell.angle_beta   90.00
_cell.angle_gamma   90.00
#
_symmetry.space_group_name_H-M   'P 1'
#
loop_
_entity.id
_entity.type
_entity.pdbx_description
1 polymer ?
#
loop_
_entity_poly.entity_id
_entity_poly.type
_entity_poly.pdbx_seq_one_letter_code
_entity_poly.pdbx_strand_id
1 'polypeptide(L)' 'MGKIERGQHMPTLALILRVSIALNDSAANLMTATESILYADSEG' A
#
# COMPACT_ATOMS: atom_id res chain seq x y z
N MET A 1 -13.20 -0.62 7.95
CA MET A 1 -11.84 -1.14 7.65
C MET A 1 -11.88 -2.66 7.62
N GLY A 2 -11.39 -3.25 6.54
CA GLY A 2 -11.14 -4.68 6.45
C GLY A 2 -9.94 -5.12 7.29
N LYS A 3 -9.52 -6.38 7.10
CA LYS A 3 -8.37 -6.97 7.83
C LYS A 3 -7.04 -6.34 7.43
N ILE A 4 -6.92 -5.82 6.21
CA ILE A 4 -5.68 -5.22 5.69
C ILE A 4 -5.47 -3.85 6.33
N GLU A 5 -6.53 -3.05 6.37
CA GLU A 5 -6.48 -1.68 6.88
C GLU A 5 -6.32 -1.63 8.41
N ARG A 6 -6.53 -2.77 9.09
CA ARG A 6 -6.21 -2.97 10.51
C ARG A 6 -4.85 -3.65 10.75
N GLY A 7 -4.06 -3.93 9.71
CA GLY A 7 -2.78 -4.63 9.82
C GLY A 7 -2.85 -6.11 10.20
N GLN A 8 -4.05 -6.72 10.19
CA GLN A 8 -4.25 -8.14 10.53
C GLN A 8 -3.88 -9.07 9.37
N HIS A 9 -3.76 -8.54 8.16
CA HIS A 9 -3.41 -9.32 6.97
C HIS A 9 -2.50 -8.51 6.06
N MET A 10 -1.42 -9.12 5.58
CA MET A 10 -0.61 -8.50 4.56
C MET A 10 -1.35 -8.52 3.21
N PRO A 11 -1.34 -7.40 2.46
CA PRO A 11 -1.81 -7.42 1.10
C PRO A 11 -0.91 -8.34 0.26
N THR A 12 -1.53 -9.13 -0.62
CA THR A 12 -0.78 -9.92 -1.61
C THR A 12 -0.41 -9.04 -2.80
N LEU A 13 0.61 -9.43 -3.57
CA LEU A 13 0.98 -8.75 -4.81
C LEU A 13 -0.21 -8.58 -5.77
N ALA A 14 -1.06 -9.60 -5.88
CA ALA A 14 -2.25 -9.55 -6.71
C ALA A 14 -3.23 -8.44 -6.28
N LEU A 15 -3.37 -8.20 -4.97
CA LEU A 15 -4.22 -7.12 -4.48
C LEU A 15 -3.62 -5.74 -4.78
N ILE A 16 -2.31 -5.57 -4.58
CA ILE A 16 -1.58 -4.33 -4.90
C ILE A 16 -1.79 -3.95 -6.38
N LEU A 17 -1.65 -4.92 -7.30
CA LEU A 17 -1.87 -4.70 -8.73
C LEU A 17 -3.31 -4.32 -9.06
N ARG A 18 -4.29 -4.93 -8.37
CA ARG A 18 -5.71 -4.59 -8.56
C ARG A 18 -6.03 -3.16 -8.09
N VAL A 19 -5.43 -2.73 -6.99
CA VAL A 19 -5.58 -1.36 -6.49
C VAL A 19 -4.94 -0.37 -7.45
N SER A 20 -3.75 -0.66 -7.98
CA SER A 20 -3.08 0.24 -8.94
C SER A 20 -3.93 0.46 -10.19
N ILE A 21 -4.52 -0.61 -10.73
CA ILE A 21 -5.47 -0.50 -11.85
C ILE A 21 -6.69 0.34 -11.46
N ALA A 22 -7.28 0.11 -10.29
CA ALA A 22 -8.46 0.85 -9.84
C ALA A 22 -8.19 2.35 -9.61
N LEU A 23 -6.95 2.70 -9.27
CA LEU A 23 -6.51 4.08 -9.08
C LEU A 23 -5.95 4.72 -10.37
N ASN A 24 -5.93 3.98 -11.49
CA ASN A 24 -5.28 4.40 -12.73
C ASN A 24 -3.81 4.84 -12.53
N ASP A 25 -3.08 4.06 -11.72
CA ASP A 25 -1.69 4.32 -11.36
C ASP A 25 -0.85 3.03 -11.43
N SER A 26 0.48 3.18 -11.40
CA SER A 26 1.41 2.05 -11.36
C SER A 26 1.56 1.49 -9.94
N ALA A 27 1.72 0.18 -9.83
CA ALA A 27 2.04 -0.45 -8.54
C ALA A 27 3.38 0.03 -7.96
N ALA A 28 4.31 0.48 -8.82
CA ALA A 28 5.57 1.08 -8.39
C ALA A 28 5.33 2.39 -7.62
N ASN A 29 4.48 3.28 -8.14
CA ASN A 29 4.15 4.55 -7.47
C ASN A 29 3.46 4.31 -6.12
N LEU A 30 2.56 3.33 -6.04
CA LEU A 30 1.93 2.92 -4.79
C LEU A 30 2.94 2.45 -3.73
N MET A 31 3.94 1.67 -4.15
CA MET A 31 5.00 1.19 -3.25
C MET A 31 5.89 2.35 -2.77
N THR A 32 6.32 3.22 -3.68
CA THR A 32 7.10 4.42 -3.33
C THR A 32 6.36 5.33 -2.36
N ALA A 33 5.05 5.57 -2.59
CA ALA A 33 4.24 6.36 -1.67
C ALA A 33 4.09 5.68 -0.30
N THR A 34 3.92 4.36 -0.27
CA THR A 34 3.84 3.58 0.98
C THR A 34 5.14 3.67 1.77
N GLU A 35 6.29 3.47 1.12
CA GLU A 35 7.61 3.59 1.74
C GLU A 35 7.84 4.99 2.32
N SER A 36 7.50 6.05 1.57
CA SER A 36 7.62 7.42 2.06
C SER A 36 6.81 7.67 3.34
N ILE A 37 5.63 7.08 3.46
CA ILE A 37 4.78 7.20 4.66
C ILE A 37 5.39 6.40 5.82
N LEU A 38 5.88 5.19 5.57
CA LEU A 38 6.51 4.35 6.60
C LEU A 38 7.77 5.01 7.18
N TYR A 39 8.60 5.64 6.33
CA TYR A 39 9.76 6.38 6.80
C TYR A 39 9.36 7.62 7.61
N ALA A 40 8.33 8.36 7.17
CA ALA A 40 7.84 9.53 7.91
C ALA A 40 7.25 9.15 9.28
N ASP A 41 6.59 8.00 9.39
CA ASP A 41 6.04 7.47 10.64
C ASP A 41 7.14 6.93 11.58
N SER A 42 8.30 6.53 11.03
CA SER A 42 9.43 6.01 11.80
C SER A 42 10.31 7.11 12.43
N GLU A 43 10.16 8.36 12.00
CA GLU A 43 10.93 9.53 12.47
C GLU A 43 10.18 10.34 13.57
N GLY A 44 9.07 9.81 14.11
CA GLY A 44 8.27 10.39 15.19
C GLY A 44 8.19 9.50 16.42
#